data_AF-R8AY11-F1
#
_entry.id   AF-R8AY11-F1
#
_cell.length_a   1.000
_cell.length_b   1.000
_cell.length_c   1.000
_cell.angle_alpha   90.00
_cell.angle_beta   90.00
_cell.angle_gamma   90.00
#
_symmetry.space_group_name_H-M   'P 1'
#
loop_
_entity.id
_entity.type
_entity.pdbx_description
1 polymer ?
#
loop_
_entity_poly.entity_id
_entity_poly.type
_entity_poly.pdbx_seq_one_letter_code
_entity_poly.pdbx_strand_id
1 'polypeptide(L)'
;MKSITRFLPTDQFHIVPLNGLSPDDLKQSAKNCSLDREQLRHNTLLNLLAKSLGAERGFAGYRELYARSILPFMKQHELNHRVDLLACPVGSEDRMTRLQLSVEQVCGRLFNSDLPLPQRLFTGYNFDYAQRYYNALETFNYWRQREAMGTPQLDGSDFERLENLVNKNRDAIDQISGKRIQDLVVGGFLDFSLYSSFNLLGDLLVQSASTPMVVPKLYWPNDCDKSQQLREQKRDIAVASWFRETIESGTAGWVDVIPFNEKLIFLKGSNGEYDFLLPNLRSKPFEHQIYAPYLKRADVPSQMNEEYHFQRWYYFEFDGWREQAEHDSEVDFYLGGGVPADHPGTWPILRSSLIKRKIYAPSSAKLGKSKSCPVAFHRIQLDDKCLYVSDLIPIADFARFTNHRPDYIHSRDSVENSGALDDLSTMNRDAPDLPASVTWYDACAFMAYFEELYGLPVRLLKTWEYRLLREQCPGISRPGSSRDDIDELTHGLKLSDHPEKTLLGFRDEKRSDSLLTFIDEKSEQDLGAHPEYMSEDRFQSLVCKYAKPLEYIEHPVGLRFVDSDQFGEWLYENPYGKNAAAVRSRSVRSIYNLPYIERDHFIAASTGKYKHMKIGFRICYAASN
;
A
#
# COMPACT_ATOMS: atom_id res chain seq x y z
N MET A 1 25.56 -18.57 -1.13
CA MET A 1 25.16 -17.32 -1.84
C MET A 1 23.65 -17.35 -2.03
N LYS A 2 22.93 -16.27 -1.71
CA LYS A 2 21.48 -16.17 -1.99
C LYS A 2 21.28 -16.14 -3.51
N SER A 3 20.30 -16.91 -4.02
CA SER A 3 19.91 -16.88 -5.43
C SER A 3 19.29 -15.52 -5.77
N ILE A 4 19.75 -14.88 -6.83
CA ILE A 4 19.23 -13.58 -7.29
C ILE A 4 18.01 -13.84 -8.15
N THR A 5 16.84 -13.51 -7.62
CA THR A 5 15.56 -13.69 -8.30
C THR A 5 14.96 -12.32 -8.60
N ARG A 6 14.67 -12.06 -9.87
CA ARG A 6 13.88 -10.91 -10.32
C ARG A 6 12.62 -11.41 -11.01
N PHE A 7 11.59 -10.58 -11.08
CA PHE A 7 10.30 -11.00 -11.59
C PHE A 7 9.99 -10.26 -12.88
N LEU A 8 9.62 -11.02 -13.91
CA LEU A 8 9.18 -10.49 -15.19
C LEU A 8 7.65 -10.62 -15.28
N PRO A 9 6.89 -9.52 -15.32
CA PRO A 9 5.47 -9.55 -15.60
C PRO A 9 5.21 -9.95 -17.05
N THR A 10 4.07 -10.60 -17.29
CA THR A 10 3.57 -10.93 -18.63
C THR A 10 2.22 -10.26 -18.86
N ASP A 11 1.84 -10.08 -20.14
CA ASP A 11 0.59 -9.43 -20.55
C ASP A 11 -0.68 -10.17 -20.05
N GLN A 12 -0.55 -11.45 -19.69
CA GLN A 12 -1.63 -12.26 -19.11
C GLN A 12 -1.57 -12.34 -17.58
N PHE A 13 -0.93 -11.34 -16.96
CA PHE A 13 -0.81 -11.19 -15.50
C PHE A 13 -0.04 -12.30 -14.80
N HIS A 14 0.69 -13.16 -15.52
CA HIS A 14 1.61 -14.12 -14.90
C HIS A 14 2.93 -13.45 -14.53
N ILE A 15 3.58 -14.00 -13.51
CA ILE A 15 4.85 -13.49 -12.99
C ILE A 15 5.89 -14.59 -13.14
N VAL A 16 6.94 -14.33 -13.91
CA VAL A 16 8.01 -15.30 -14.14
C VAL A 16 9.23 -14.94 -13.30
N PRO A 17 9.66 -15.80 -12.35
CA PRO A 17 10.90 -15.58 -11.61
C PRO A 17 12.10 -15.89 -12.52
N LEU A 18 13.04 -14.97 -12.65
CA LEU A 18 14.24 -15.09 -13.45
C LEU A 18 15.49 -15.24 -12.57
N ASN A 19 16.11 -16.41 -12.67
CA ASN A 19 17.32 -16.77 -11.92
C ASN A 19 18.59 -16.80 -12.78
N GLY A 20 18.47 -16.68 -14.10
CA GLY A 20 19.59 -16.74 -15.02
C GLY A 20 19.14 -16.63 -16.47
N LEU A 21 20.12 -16.60 -17.37
CA LEU A 21 19.92 -16.50 -18.81
C LEU A 21 20.12 -17.84 -19.53
N SER A 22 20.62 -18.89 -18.88
CA SER A 22 20.81 -20.15 -19.58
C SER A 22 19.47 -20.74 -20.02
N PRO A 23 19.42 -21.53 -21.11
CA PRO A 23 18.20 -22.22 -21.52
C PRO A 23 17.58 -23.07 -20.40
N ASP A 24 18.40 -23.64 -19.51
CA ASP A 24 17.90 -24.44 -18.40
C ASP A 24 17.35 -23.56 -17.26
N ASP A 25 17.97 -22.39 -17.00
CA ASP A 25 17.38 -21.39 -16.10
C ASP A 25 16.01 -20.93 -16.61
N LEU A 26 15.87 -20.64 -17.90
CA LEU A 26 14.57 -20.21 -18.45
C LEU A 26 13.50 -21.31 -18.38
N LYS A 27 13.88 -22.58 -18.55
CA LYS A 27 12.97 -23.71 -18.31
C LYS A 27 12.54 -23.76 -16.85
N GLN A 28 13.46 -23.55 -15.92
CA GLN A 28 13.14 -23.55 -14.50
C GLN A 28 12.24 -22.36 -14.12
N SER A 29 12.54 -21.18 -14.65
CA SER A 29 11.74 -19.96 -14.53
C SER A 29 10.30 -20.19 -15.01
N ALA A 30 10.13 -20.79 -16.20
CA ALA A 30 8.81 -21.09 -16.75
C ALA A 30 8.05 -22.18 -15.98
N LYS A 31 8.73 -23.09 -15.27
CA LYS A 31 8.09 -24.05 -14.36
C LYS A 31 7.64 -23.40 -13.05
N ASN A 32 8.42 -22.44 -12.54
CA ASN A 32 8.18 -21.76 -11.28
C ASN A 32 7.34 -20.48 -11.45
N CYS A 33 6.69 -20.30 -12.59
CA CYS A 33 5.86 -19.13 -12.87
C CYS A 33 4.69 -19.08 -11.87
N SER A 34 4.49 -17.91 -11.24
CA SER A 34 3.28 -17.64 -10.48
C SER A 34 2.17 -17.31 -11.47
N LEU A 35 1.16 -18.16 -11.52
CA LEU A 35 0.09 -18.04 -12.51
C LEU A 35 -1.04 -17.15 -11.97
N ASP A 36 -1.54 -16.22 -12.80
CA ASP A 36 -2.90 -15.70 -12.63
C ASP A 36 -3.95 -16.77 -13.01
N ARG A 37 -5.24 -16.40 -13.07
CA ARG A 37 -6.38 -17.30 -13.35
C ARG A 37 -6.23 -18.14 -14.63
N GLU A 38 -5.56 -17.64 -15.65
CA GLU A 38 -5.39 -18.33 -16.92
C GLU A 38 -4.31 -19.42 -16.84
N GLN A 39 -4.57 -20.62 -17.35
CA GLN A 39 -3.51 -21.62 -17.48
C GLN A 39 -2.70 -21.36 -18.74
N LEU A 40 -1.46 -20.93 -18.58
CA LEU A 40 -0.51 -20.86 -19.67
C LEU A 40 0.26 -22.16 -19.85
N ARG A 41 0.29 -22.66 -21.09
CA ARG A 41 1.12 -23.81 -21.47
C ARG A 41 2.59 -23.44 -21.30
N HIS A 42 3.37 -24.38 -20.78
CA HIS A 42 4.81 -24.21 -20.53
C HIS A 42 5.59 -23.71 -21.78
N ASN A 43 5.29 -24.24 -22.97
CA ASN A 43 5.94 -23.81 -24.21
C ASN A 43 5.60 -22.35 -24.59
N THR A 44 4.40 -21.88 -24.25
CA THR A 44 4.01 -20.48 -24.47
C THR A 44 4.83 -19.56 -23.57
N LEU A 45 4.96 -19.90 -22.28
CA LEU A 45 5.81 -19.15 -21.33
C LEU A 45 7.27 -19.10 -21.79
N LEU A 46 7.82 -20.23 -22.24
CA LEU A 46 9.19 -20.28 -22.77
C LEU A 46 9.39 -19.37 -23.99
N ASN A 47 8.40 -19.31 -24.89
CA ASN A 47 8.46 -18.43 -26.05
C ASN A 47 8.30 -16.95 -25.67
N LEU A 48 7.49 -16.64 -24.66
CA LEU A 48 7.37 -15.27 -24.12
C LEU A 48 8.71 -14.83 -23.51
N LEU A 49 9.32 -15.66 -22.66
CA LEU A 49 10.64 -15.39 -22.09
C LEU A 49 11.71 -15.17 -23.17
N ALA A 50 11.75 -16.04 -24.18
CA ALA A 50 12.68 -15.92 -25.29
C ALA A 50 12.54 -14.57 -26.02
N LYS A 51 11.29 -14.14 -26.27
CA LYS A 51 11.01 -12.85 -26.91
C LYS A 51 11.40 -11.65 -26.02
N SER A 52 11.13 -11.72 -24.71
CA SER A 52 11.53 -10.68 -23.76
C SER A 52 13.04 -10.48 -23.69
N LEU A 53 13.82 -11.51 -24.08
CA LEU A 53 15.28 -11.47 -24.19
C LEU A 53 15.79 -11.03 -25.57
N GLY A 54 14.89 -10.73 -26.50
CA GLY A 54 15.22 -10.30 -27.87
C GLY A 54 15.43 -11.44 -28.87
N ALA A 55 14.97 -12.67 -28.60
CA ALA A 55 14.99 -13.73 -29.61
C ALA A 55 13.89 -13.50 -30.67
N GLU A 56 14.29 -13.48 -31.95
CA GLU A 56 13.36 -13.34 -33.08
C GLU A 56 12.45 -14.58 -33.27
N ARG A 57 12.97 -15.75 -32.88
CA ARG A 57 12.25 -17.03 -32.93
C ARG A 57 11.87 -17.45 -31.50
N GLY A 58 11.03 -18.48 -31.39
CA GLY A 58 10.69 -19.08 -30.08
C GLY A 58 11.90 -19.67 -29.35
N PHE A 59 11.66 -20.41 -28.27
CA PHE A 59 12.70 -20.90 -27.36
C PHE A 59 13.85 -21.67 -28.05
N ALA A 60 13.58 -22.38 -29.15
CA ALA A 60 14.63 -23.02 -29.95
C ALA A 60 15.65 -21.99 -30.50
N GLY A 61 15.16 -20.86 -31.02
CA GLY A 61 16.03 -19.77 -31.46
C GLY A 61 16.74 -19.07 -30.31
N TYR A 62 16.14 -19.00 -29.12
CA TYR A 62 16.85 -18.52 -27.93
C TYR A 62 18.06 -19.39 -27.59
N ARG A 63 17.97 -20.72 -27.74
CA ARG A 63 19.13 -21.60 -27.52
C ARG A 63 20.27 -21.28 -28.48
N GLU A 64 19.96 -20.97 -29.74
CA GLU A 64 20.94 -20.55 -30.73
C GLU A 64 21.53 -19.17 -30.39
N LEU A 65 20.68 -18.18 -30.05
CA LEU A 65 21.09 -16.84 -29.63
C LEU A 65 22.01 -16.91 -28.40
N TYR A 66 21.65 -17.74 -27.41
CA TYR A 66 22.43 -17.92 -26.20
C TYR A 66 23.82 -18.50 -26.50
N ALA A 67 23.86 -19.58 -27.28
CA ALA A 67 25.12 -20.27 -27.59
C ALA A 67 26.03 -19.48 -28.54
N ARG A 68 25.47 -18.78 -29.53
CA ARG A 68 26.23 -18.12 -30.60
C ARG A 68 26.51 -16.64 -30.34
N SER A 69 25.75 -15.99 -29.48
CA SER A 69 25.85 -14.53 -29.26
C SER A 69 26.02 -14.18 -27.79
N ILE A 70 25.11 -14.61 -26.90
CA ILE A 70 25.16 -14.22 -25.48
C ILE A 70 26.41 -14.77 -24.80
N LEU A 71 26.70 -16.07 -24.92
CA LEU A 71 27.89 -16.66 -24.30
C LEU A 71 29.20 -16.06 -24.82
N PRO A 72 29.41 -15.91 -26.15
CA PRO A 72 30.59 -15.20 -26.66
C PRO A 72 30.68 -13.75 -26.18
N PHE A 73 29.57 -13.03 -26.12
CA PHE A 73 29.52 -11.65 -25.62
C PHE A 73 29.93 -11.59 -24.15
N MET A 74 29.36 -12.45 -23.30
CA MET A 74 29.73 -12.56 -21.89
C MET A 74 31.22 -12.85 -21.73
N LYS A 75 31.78 -13.75 -22.55
CA LYS A 75 33.22 -14.05 -22.54
C LYS A 75 34.08 -12.86 -22.99
N GLN A 76 33.67 -12.16 -24.05
CA GLN A 76 34.35 -10.98 -24.57
C GLN A 76 34.39 -9.84 -23.52
N HIS A 77 33.33 -9.70 -22.73
CA HIS A 77 33.21 -8.68 -21.70
C HIS A 77 33.59 -9.17 -20.29
N GLU A 78 34.10 -10.39 -20.14
CA GLU A 78 34.54 -10.99 -18.88
C GLU A 78 33.43 -11.08 -17.81
N LEU A 79 32.20 -11.39 -18.23
CA LEU A 79 31.03 -11.56 -17.35
C LEU A 79 31.03 -13.00 -16.81
N ASN A 80 31.73 -13.22 -15.69
CA ASN A 80 32.13 -14.55 -15.23
C ASN A 80 31.17 -15.13 -14.18
N HIS A 81 30.80 -14.35 -13.16
CA HIS A 81 29.96 -14.82 -12.06
C HIS A 81 28.85 -13.83 -11.73
N ARG A 82 27.62 -14.34 -11.61
CA ARG A 82 26.46 -13.50 -11.36
C ARG A 82 26.37 -13.09 -9.89
N VAL A 83 26.22 -11.78 -9.63
CA VAL A 83 25.98 -11.21 -8.29
C VAL A 83 24.90 -10.12 -8.37
N ASP A 84 24.29 -9.77 -7.24
CA ASP A 84 23.34 -8.65 -7.23
C ASP A 84 24.13 -7.34 -7.13
N LEU A 85 24.39 -6.74 -8.28
CA LEU A 85 25.11 -5.47 -8.39
C LEU A 85 24.31 -4.26 -7.90
N LEU A 86 23.04 -4.46 -7.53
CA LEU A 86 22.19 -3.44 -6.91
C LEU A 86 22.04 -3.63 -5.40
N ALA A 87 22.57 -4.73 -4.84
CA ALA A 87 22.55 -4.97 -3.41
C ALA A 87 23.69 -4.24 -2.71
N CYS A 88 23.39 -3.61 -1.57
CA CYS A 88 24.43 -3.12 -0.68
C CYS A 88 25.20 -4.32 -0.09
N PRO A 89 26.55 -4.32 -0.06
CA PRO A 89 27.32 -5.43 0.48
C PRO A 89 26.98 -5.74 1.95
N VAL A 90 27.00 -7.02 2.29
CA VAL A 90 26.77 -7.54 3.64
C VAL A 90 27.74 -6.89 4.63
N GLY A 91 27.22 -6.17 5.63
CA GLY A 91 28.00 -5.49 6.67
C GLY A 91 27.68 -4.00 6.83
N SER A 92 26.91 -3.41 5.92
CA SER A 92 26.39 -2.05 6.09
C SER A 92 25.28 -2.05 7.14
N GLU A 93 25.42 -1.27 8.20
CA GLU A 93 24.35 -1.05 9.18
C GLU A 93 23.05 -0.56 8.51
N ASP A 94 21.91 -0.78 9.18
CA ASP A 94 20.55 -0.49 8.70
C ASP A 94 20.39 0.87 8.00
N ARG A 95 21.14 1.90 8.39
CA ARG A 95 21.03 3.26 7.81
C ARG A 95 21.44 3.32 6.33
N MET A 96 22.36 2.47 5.87
CA MET A 96 22.85 2.50 4.48
C MET A 96 21.97 1.72 3.51
N THR A 97 21.04 0.90 4.02
CA THR A 97 20.02 0.22 3.18
C THR A 97 19.13 1.20 2.42
N ARG A 98 19.07 2.46 2.87
CA ARG A 98 18.32 3.55 2.24
C ARG A 98 18.99 4.12 0.99
N LEU A 99 20.30 3.98 0.83
CA LEU A 99 21.04 4.42 -0.37
C LEU A 99 21.16 3.26 -1.37
N GLN A 100 20.03 2.67 -1.73
CA GLN A 100 19.97 1.51 -2.62
C GLN A 100 19.00 1.77 -3.76
N LEU A 101 19.45 1.49 -4.99
CA LEU A 101 18.59 1.52 -6.16
C LEU A 101 17.83 0.22 -6.30
N SER A 102 16.52 0.31 -6.52
CA SER A 102 15.70 -0.81 -6.94
C SER A 102 15.94 -1.16 -8.41
N VAL A 103 15.66 -2.41 -8.78
CA VAL A 103 15.76 -2.82 -10.20
C VAL A 103 14.75 -2.06 -11.06
N GLU A 104 13.60 -1.70 -10.52
CA GLU A 104 12.56 -0.91 -11.17
C GLU A 104 13.06 0.49 -11.55
N GLN A 105 13.78 1.17 -10.65
CA GLN A 105 14.41 2.47 -10.92
C GLN A 105 15.42 2.36 -12.05
N VAL A 106 16.33 1.37 -11.97
CA VAL A 106 17.37 1.19 -12.98
C VAL A 106 16.78 0.83 -14.34
N CYS A 107 15.79 -0.08 -14.39
CA CYS A 107 15.12 -0.42 -15.64
C CYS A 107 14.39 0.78 -16.22
N GLY A 108 13.72 1.59 -15.38
CA GLY A 108 13.08 2.83 -15.81
C GLY A 108 14.07 3.80 -16.46
N ARG A 109 15.24 4.02 -15.83
CA ARG A 109 16.28 4.91 -16.38
C ARG A 109 16.90 4.38 -17.67
N LEU A 110 17.15 3.08 -17.77
CA LEU A 110 17.85 2.50 -18.93
C LEU A 110 16.94 2.20 -20.12
N PHE A 111 15.65 1.94 -19.90
CA PHE A 111 14.73 1.50 -20.97
C PHE A 111 13.54 2.44 -21.21
N ASN A 112 13.12 3.25 -20.23
CA ASN A 112 11.85 4.00 -20.29
C ASN A 112 12.00 5.53 -20.13
N SER A 113 13.22 6.05 -19.98
CA SER A 113 13.44 7.48 -19.70
C SER A 113 13.56 8.36 -20.94
N ASP A 114 13.69 7.75 -22.12
CA ASP A 114 14.10 8.42 -23.38
C ASP A 114 15.45 9.17 -23.32
N LEU A 115 16.17 9.05 -22.21
CA LEU A 115 17.50 9.63 -22.04
C LEU A 115 18.57 8.70 -22.62
N PRO A 116 19.74 9.25 -23.03
CA PRO A 116 20.86 8.43 -23.47
C PRO A 116 21.25 7.37 -22.43
N LEU A 117 21.64 6.18 -22.92
CA LEU A 117 22.20 5.15 -22.07
C LEU A 117 23.52 5.64 -21.46
N PRO A 118 23.67 5.58 -20.13
CA PRO A 118 24.93 5.89 -19.49
C PRO A 118 25.95 4.77 -19.77
N GLN A 119 27.24 5.12 -19.68
CA GLN A 119 28.36 4.17 -19.69
C GLN A 119 28.50 3.44 -18.35
N ARG A 120 28.20 4.11 -17.24
CA ARG A 120 28.28 3.58 -15.88
C ARG A 120 27.12 4.06 -15.02
N LEU A 121 26.80 3.23 -14.03
CA LEU A 121 25.83 3.49 -13.00
C LEU A 121 26.50 3.34 -11.64
N PHE A 122 26.29 4.28 -10.73
CA PHE A 122 26.69 4.16 -9.35
C PHE A 122 25.57 3.44 -8.57
N THR A 123 25.85 2.22 -8.13
CA THR A 123 24.92 1.38 -7.37
C THR A 123 25.32 1.24 -5.90
N GLY A 124 26.52 1.69 -5.54
CA GLY A 124 27.11 1.45 -4.23
C GLY A 124 27.72 0.06 -4.07
N TYR A 125 27.71 -0.78 -5.12
CA TYR A 125 28.32 -2.11 -5.07
C TYR A 125 29.83 -2.05 -4.76
N ASN A 126 30.26 -2.74 -3.72
CA ASN A 126 31.62 -2.69 -3.16
C ASN A 126 32.09 -1.26 -2.75
N PHE A 127 31.16 -0.32 -2.54
CA PHE A 127 31.48 0.97 -1.95
C PHE A 127 31.39 0.87 -0.42
N ASP A 128 32.47 1.18 0.28
CA ASP A 128 32.51 1.09 1.74
C ASP A 128 31.87 2.32 2.39
N TYR A 129 30.53 2.33 2.41
CA TYR A 129 29.75 3.35 3.09
C TYR A 129 30.06 3.42 4.59
N ALA A 130 30.41 2.30 5.23
CA ALA A 130 30.69 2.28 6.65
C ALA A 130 32.01 3.01 6.92
N GLN A 131 33.12 2.62 6.30
CA GLN A 131 34.38 3.34 6.46
C GLN A 131 34.23 4.84 6.16
N ARG A 132 33.45 5.18 5.12
CA ARG A 132 33.28 6.56 4.68
C ARG A 132 32.35 7.39 5.58
N TYR A 133 31.18 6.87 5.94
CA TYR A 133 30.10 7.62 6.62
C TYR A 133 29.60 7.01 7.93
N TYR A 134 30.15 5.88 8.39
CA TYR A 134 29.78 5.31 9.69
C TYR A 134 30.00 6.31 10.83
N ASN A 135 29.02 6.37 11.73
CA ASN A 135 28.88 7.34 12.80
C ASN A 135 28.98 8.81 12.35
N ALA A 136 28.86 9.13 11.05
CA ALA A 136 29.06 10.49 10.57
C ALA A 136 28.01 11.44 11.12
N LEU A 137 26.76 11.03 11.31
CA LEU A 137 25.75 11.87 11.97
C LEU A 137 26.12 12.16 13.43
N GLU A 138 26.54 11.16 14.19
CA GLU A 138 26.93 11.31 15.60
C GLU A 138 28.22 12.12 15.74
N THR A 139 29.18 11.87 14.86
CA THR A 139 30.46 12.59 14.78
C THR A 139 30.24 14.03 14.33
N PHE A 140 29.37 14.26 13.36
CA PHE A 140 28.98 15.59 12.90
C PHE A 140 28.23 16.35 14.00
N ASN A 141 27.29 15.71 14.70
CA ASN A 141 26.58 16.31 15.83
C ASN A 141 27.53 16.64 16.98
N TYR A 142 28.47 15.75 17.30
CA TYR A 142 29.50 15.98 18.32
C TYR A 142 30.45 17.12 17.90
N TRP A 143 30.91 17.12 16.65
CA TRP A 143 31.73 18.18 16.06
C TRP A 143 31.00 19.53 16.12
N ARG A 144 29.72 19.57 15.77
CA ARG A 144 28.85 20.77 15.86
C ARG A 144 28.63 21.24 17.30
N GLN A 145 28.37 20.33 18.24
CA GLN A 145 28.22 20.66 19.67
C GLN A 145 29.50 21.23 20.30
N ARG A 146 30.68 20.95 19.72
CA ARG A 146 31.95 21.53 20.16
C ARG A 146 32.25 22.88 19.51
N GLU A 147 31.82 23.07 18.26
CA GLU A 147 31.97 24.35 17.55
C GLU A 147 30.91 25.39 17.93
N ALA A 148 29.79 24.99 18.55
CA ALA A 148 28.72 25.85 19.03
C ALA A 148 28.30 25.44 20.44
N MET A 149 28.21 26.37 21.40
CA MET A 149 27.74 26.11 22.77
C MET A 149 26.23 25.74 22.80
N GLY A 150 25.85 24.56 22.31
CA GLY A 150 24.48 24.04 22.36
C GLY A 150 24.15 22.95 21.34
N THR A 151 22.97 22.33 21.52
CA THR A 151 22.39 21.34 20.59
C THR A 151 21.96 22.02 19.28
N PRO A 152 22.29 21.49 18.09
CA PRO A 152 22.01 22.18 16.82
C PRO A 152 20.52 22.22 16.48
N GLN A 153 20.04 23.34 15.93
CA GLN A 153 18.84 23.38 15.09
C GLN A 153 19.30 23.24 13.62
N LEU A 154 18.82 22.23 12.90
CA LEU A 154 19.17 21.99 11.49
C LEU A 154 18.42 22.95 10.56
N ASP A 155 18.53 24.26 10.80
CA ASP A 155 17.92 25.29 9.94
C ASP A 155 18.90 25.82 8.87
N GLY A 156 18.38 26.61 7.93
CA GLY A 156 19.13 27.08 6.76
C GLY A 156 20.29 28.05 7.06
N SER A 157 20.33 28.69 8.22
CA SER A 157 21.40 29.64 8.57
C SER A 157 22.72 28.94 8.90
N ASP A 158 22.63 27.75 9.47
CA ASP A 158 23.79 26.90 9.76
C ASP A 158 24.41 26.29 8.50
N PHE A 159 23.62 26.09 7.45
CA PHE A 159 24.11 25.47 6.22
C PHE A 159 25.08 26.37 5.45
N GLU A 160 24.85 27.68 5.38
CA GLU A 160 25.77 28.60 4.67
C GLU A 160 27.18 28.61 5.30
N ARG A 161 27.27 28.50 6.62
CA ARG A 161 28.56 28.34 7.31
C ARG A 161 29.25 27.03 6.92
N LEU A 162 28.50 25.94 6.84
CA LEU A 162 29.03 24.63 6.47
C LEU A 162 29.44 24.57 5.00
N GLU A 163 28.66 25.15 4.11
CA GLU A 163 28.99 25.31 2.69
C GLU A 163 30.31 26.07 2.52
N ASN A 164 30.47 27.19 3.23
CA ASN A 164 31.73 27.95 3.23
C ASN A 164 32.91 27.14 3.79
N LEU A 165 32.69 26.31 4.81
CA LEU A 165 33.72 25.45 5.38
C LEU A 165 34.16 24.37 4.38
N VAL A 166 33.21 23.66 3.76
CA VAL A 166 33.51 22.64 2.74
C VAL A 166 34.22 23.27 1.55
N ASN A 167 33.74 24.41 1.05
CA ASN A 167 34.37 25.11 -0.08
C ASN A 167 35.83 25.51 0.19
N LYS A 168 36.18 25.84 1.44
CA LYS A 168 37.56 26.21 1.82
C LYS A 168 38.44 25.02 2.15
N ASN A 169 37.88 23.97 2.76
CA ASN A 169 38.65 22.92 3.42
C ASN A 169 38.19 21.50 3.07
N ARG A 170 37.50 21.30 1.94
CA ARG A 170 36.92 20.00 1.50
C ARG A 170 37.81 18.78 1.73
N ASP A 171 39.08 18.87 1.37
CA ASP A 171 40.05 17.78 1.42
C ASP A 171 40.84 17.72 2.75
N ALA A 172 40.65 18.70 3.64
CA ALA A 172 41.30 18.68 4.94
C ALA A 172 40.72 17.55 5.81
N ILE A 173 41.61 16.91 6.56
CA ILE A 173 41.25 15.85 7.51
C ILE A 173 40.92 16.49 8.86
N ASP A 174 39.71 16.24 9.35
CA ASP A 174 39.35 16.59 10.71
C ASP A 174 40.12 15.69 11.71
N GLN A 175 40.77 16.31 12.68
CA GLN A 175 41.71 15.63 13.58
C GLN A 175 41.03 14.68 14.57
N ILE A 176 39.72 14.86 14.81
CA ILE A 176 38.96 14.06 15.78
C ILE A 176 38.37 12.83 15.07
N SER A 177 37.67 13.06 13.96
CA SER A 177 37.01 12.00 13.20
C SER A 177 37.96 11.22 12.28
N GLY A 178 39.09 11.81 11.90
CA GLY A 178 39.99 11.29 10.88
C GLY A 178 39.39 11.29 9.47
N LYS A 179 38.24 11.95 9.27
CA LYS A 179 37.54 12.01 7.97
C LYS A 179 37.81 13.33 7.26
N ARG A 180 37.68 13.33 5.93
CA ARG A 180 37.66 14.57 5.15
C ARG A 180 36.46 15.42 5.56
N ILE A 181 36.62 16.73 5.65
CA ILE A 181 35.54 17.66 6.03
C ILE A 181 34.32 17.48 5.12
N GLN A 182 34.52 17.33 3.80
CA GLN A 182 33.42 17.06 2.87
C GLN A 182 32.65 15.78 3.20
N ASP A 183 33.36 14.68 3.46
CA ASP A 183 32.75 13.39 3.77
C ASP A 183 32.01 13.43 5.11
N LEU A 184 32.53 14.19 6.09
CA LEU A 184 31.89 14.41 7.38
C LEU A 184 30.57 15.18 7.22
N VAL A 185 30.55 16.25 6.43
CA VAL A 185 29.32 17.03 6.16
C VAL A 185 28.32 16.20 5.37
N VAL A 186 28.73 15.53 4.29
CA VAL A 186 27.84 14.64 3.53
C VAL A 186 27.24 13.56 4.42
N GLY A 187 28.04 12.92 5.27
CA GLY A 187 27.56 11.92 6.22
C GLY A 187 26.62 12.48 7.30
N GLY A 188 26.79 13.74 7.72
CA GLY A 188 25.88 14.43 8.63
C GLY A 188 24.51 14.74 8.00
N PHE A 189 24.46 14.94 6.69
CA PHE A 189 23.23 15.22 5.93
C PHE A 189 22.71 14.02 5.11
N LEU A 190 23.20 12.82 5.40
CA LEU A 190 22.88 11.63 4.62
C LEU A 190 21.38 11.32 4.61
N ASP A 191 20.75 11.30 5.79
CA ASP A 191 19.33 10.96 5.95
C ASP A 191 18.37 12.08 5.47
N PHE A 192 18.80 13.33 5.49
CA PHE A 192 17.92 14.49 5.24
C PHE A 192 18.05 15.06 3.83
N SER A 193 19.24 14.96 3.22
CA SER A 193 19.56 15.63 1.96
C SER A 193 20.07 14.68 0.89
N LEU A 194 21.01 13.79 1.22
CA LEU A 194 21.51 12.85 0.21
C LEU A 194 20.42 11.87 -0.19
N TYR A 195 19.64 11.36 0.77
CA TYR A 195 18.57 10.41 0.51
C TYR A 195 17.51 10.94 -0.48
N SER A 196 17.09 12.21 -0.36
CA SER A 196 16.13 12.83 -1.29
C SER A 196 16.67 12.90 -2.72
N SER A 197 17.99 12.99 -2.86
CA SER A 197 18.70 13.16 -4.13
C SER A 197 19.23 11.84 -4.71
N PHE A 198 19.26 10.76 -3.94
CA PHE A 198 19.76 9.44 -4.35
C PHE A 198 18.72 8.70 -5.21
N ASN A 199 18.56 9.16 -6.44
CA ASN A 199 17.59 8.66 -7.41
C ASN A 199 18.15 8.76 -8.83
N LEU A 200 17.40 8.29 -9.83
CA LEU A 200 17.82 8.34 -11.24
C LEU A 200 17.10 9.39 -12.08
N LEU A 201 16.27 10.25 -11.47
CA LEU A 201 15.55 11.34 -12.17
C LEU A 201 16.53 12.36 -12.76
N GLY A 202 17.58 12.66 -12.00
CA GLY A 202 18.76 13.39 -12.47
C GLY A 202 19.92 12.45 -12.75
N ASP A 203 21.06 13.02 -13.16
CA ASP A 203 22.23 12.22 -13.53
C ASP A 203 23.27 12.05 -12.41
N LEU A 204 22.87 12.25 -11.14
CA LEU A 204 23.72 12.15 -9.94
C LEU A 204 24.45 10.81 -9.87
N LEU A 205 23.80 9.72 -10.29
CA LEU A 205 24.31 8.36 -10.14
C LEU A 205 24.72 7.74 -11.48
N VAL A 206 24.87 8.51 -12.56
CA VAL A 206 25.26 7.97 -13.87
C VAL A 206 26.45 8.69 -14.48
N GLN A 207 27.14 8.01 -15.40
CA GLN A 207 28.22 8.59 -16.19
C GLN A 207 28.12 8.05 -17.61
N SER A 208 28.18 8.83 -18.70
CA SER A 208 28.26 10.30 -18.78
C SER A 208 26.91 10.97 -18.47
N ALA A 209 26.94 12.10 -17.77
CA ALA A 209 25.74 12.90 -17.51
C ALA A 209 25.24 13.61 -18.79
N SER A 210 23.93 13.76 -18.89
CA SER A 210 23.12 14.18 -20.04
C SER A 210 21.99 15.16 -19.67
N THR A 211 21.57 15.20 -18.40
CA THR A 211 20.50 16.05 -17.84
C THR A 211 21.02 16.88 -16.66
N PRO A 212 20.19 17.69 -15.97
CA PRO A 212 20.59 18.31 -14.71
C PRO A 212 21.15 17.26 -13.73
N MET A 213 22.27 17.61 -13.10
CA MET A 213 23.05 16.69 -12.28
C MET A 213 22.26 16.17 -11.08
N VAL A 214 21.39 16.99 -10.47
CA VAL A 214 20.68 16.63 -9.23
C VAL A 214 19.21 17.02 -9.34
N VAL A 215 18.32 16.07 -9.06
CA VAL A 215 16.88 16.28 -8.92
C VAL A 215 16.44 15.72 -7.56
N PRO A 216 16.36 16.56 -6.51
CA PRO A 216 15.89 16.11 -5.20
C PRO A 216 14.39 15.82 -5.22
N LYS A 217 13.97 14.71 -4.60
CA LYS A 217 12.56 14.39 -4.33
C LYS A 217 12.08 15.15 -3.09
N LEU A 218 11.93 16.46 -3.24
CA LEU A 218 11.43 17.36 -2.21
C LEU A 218 10.11 17.97 -2.66
N TYR A 219 9.14 18.03 -1.75
CA TYR A 219 7.79 18.49 -2.06
C TYR A 219 7.29 19.38 -0.92
N TRP A 220 6.60 20.47 -1.27
CA TRP A 220 6.17 21.47 -0.30
C TRP A 220 4.73 21.90 -0.57
N PRO A 221 3.91 22.08 0.48
CA PRO A 221 2.62 22.74 0.39
C PRO A 221 2.70 24.14 -0.23
N ASN A 222 1.59 24.57 -0.83
CA ASN A 222 1.48 25.88 -1.47
C ASN A 222 1.66 27.06 -0.49
N ASP A 223 1.41 26.86 0.81
CA ASP A 223 1.54 27.85 1.87
C ASP A 223 2.93 27.87 2.52
N CYS A 224 3.85 26.99 2.11
CA CYS A 224 5.22 26.97 2.62
C CYS A 224 6.02 28.21 2.15
N ASP A 225 6.88 28.75 3.03
CA ASP A 225 7.74 29.90 2.71
C ASP A 225 8.71 29.58 1.56
N LYS A 226 8.58 30.29 0.44
CA LYS A 226 9.46 30.15 -0.73
C LYS A 226 10.94 30.32 -0.39
N SER A 227 11.25 31.19 0.58
CA SER A 227 12.64 31.41 1.01
C SER A 227 13.20 30.17 1.71
N GLN A 228 12.37 29.49 2.51
CA GLN A 228 12.72 28.20 3.11
C GLN A 228 12.90 27.11 2.06
N GLN A 229 11.98 27.00 1.09
CA GLN A 229 12.08 26.02 -0.01
C GLN A 229 13.40 26.16 -0.77
N LEU A 230 13.76 27.39 -1.16
CA LEU A 230 15.01 27.67 -1.87
C LEU A 230 16.25 27.32 -1.04
N ARG A 231 16.23 27.58 0.28
CA ARG A 231 17.35 27.22 1.17
C ARG A 231 17.51 25.71 1.29
N GLU A 232 16.43 24.97 1.49
CA GLU A 232 16.45 23.51 1.58
C GLU A 232 16.87 22.86 0.26
N GLN A 233 16.35 23.35 -0.87
CA GLN A 233 16.74 22.87 -2.20
C GLN A 233 18.23 23.13 -2.47
N LYS A 234 18.74 24.32 -2.14
CA LYS A 234 20.17 24.65 -2.28
C LYS A 234 21.04 23.70 -1.45
N ARG A 235 20.65 23.43 -0.21
CA ARG A 235 21.33 22.48 0.68
C ARG A 235 21.41 21.09 0.06
N ASP A 236 20.28 20.55 -0.38
CA ASP A 236 20.21 19.19 -0.90
C ASP A 236 21.03 19.04 -2.19
N ILE A 237 20.99 20.03 -3.09
CA ILE A 237 21.82 20.06 -4.30
C ILE A 237 23.30 20.11 -3.96
N ALA A 238 23.71 20.94 -3.00
CA ALA A 238 25.11 21.07 -2.59
C ALA A 238 25.66 19.77 -1.97
N VAL A 239 24.91 19.17 -1.04
CA VAL A 239 25.28 17.88 -0.41
C VAL A 239 25.39 16.77 -1.45
N ALA A 240 24.43 16.68 -2.37
CA ALA A 240 24.46 15.70 -3.46
C ALA A 240 25.64 15.93 -4.41
N SER A 241 25.98 17.19 -4.71
CA SER A 241 27.13 17.52 -5.55
C SER A 241 28.46 17.13 -4.88
N TRP A 242 28.61 17.36 -3.57
CA TRP A 242 29.78 16.88 -2.82
C TRP A 242 29.84 15.36 -2.77
N PHE A 243 28.70 14.67 -2.63
CA PHE A 243 28.67 13.22 -2.74
C PHE A 243 29.12 12.76 -4.13
N ARG A 244 28.65 13.41 -5.20
CA ARG A 244 29.03 13.13 -6.58
C ARG A 244 30.54 13.19 -6.78
N GLU A 245 31.17 14.28 -6.32
CA GLU A 245 32.62 14.42 -6.41
C GLU A 245 33.38 13.31 -5.68
N THR A 246 32.86 12.87 -4.52
CA THR A 246 33.47 11.76 -3.77
C THR A 246 33.40 10.47 -4.56
N ILE A 247 32.25 10.12 -5.16
CA ILE A 247 32.12 8.87 -5.91
C ILE A 247 32.89 8.90 -7.24
N GLU A 248 33.08 10.07 -7.87
CA GLU A 248 33.86 10.21 -9.10
C GLU A 248 35.37 10.05 -8.89
N SER A 249 35.86 10.28 -7.67
CA SER A 249 37.28 10.12 -7.33
C SER A 249 37.78 8.67 -7.32
N GLY A 250 36.88 7.69 -7.44
CA GLY A 250 37.18 6.27 -7.37
C GLY A 250 36.35 5.43 -8.31
N THR A 251 36.64 4.12 -8.35
CA THR A 251 35.91 3.14 -9.17
C THR A 251 34.94 2.28 -8.34
N ALA A 252 35.07 2.28 -7.01
CA ALA A 252 34.17 1.55 -6.12
C ALA A 252 32.74 2.11 -6.20
N GLY A 253 31.74 1.24 -6.18
CA GLY A 253 30.32 1.62 -6.32
C GLY A 253 29.86 1.81 -7.76
N TRP A 254 30.77 2.00 -8.72
CA TRP A 254 30.45 2.12 -10.13
C TRP A 254 30.41 0.75 -10.82
N VAL A 255 29.39 0.53 -11.63
CA VAL A 255 29.26 -0.63 -12.52
C VAL A 255 29.15 -0.17 -13.97
N ASP A 256 29.78 -0.88 -14.89
CA ASP A 256 29.67 -0.59 -16.31
C ASP A 256 28.32 -1.06 -16.86
N VAL A 257 27.72 -0.26 -17.74
CA VAL A 257 26.45 -0.54 -18.42
C VAL A 257 26.78 -0.99 -19.84
N ILE A 258 26.54 -2.28 -20.13
CA ILE A 258 26.96 -2.91 -21.38
C ILE A 258 25.72 -3.42 -22.12
N PRO A 259 25.20 -2.68 -23.12
CA PRO A 259 24.04 -3.12 -23.88
C PRO A 259 24.40 -4.30 -24.79
N PHE A 260 23.60 -5.35 -24.75
CA PHE A 260 23.71 -6.48 -25.69
C PHE A 260 22.74 -6.29 -26.87
N ASN A 261 21.49 -5.91 -26.58
CA ASN A 261 20.47 -5.53 -27.55
C ASN A 261 19.46 -4.56 -26.90
N GLU A 262 18.39 -4.20 -27.60
CA GLU A 262 17.36 -3.26 -27.09
C GLU A 262 16.59 -3.75 -25.85
N LYS A 263 16.70 -5.04 -25.50
CA LYS A 263 15.95 -5.69 -24.41
C LYS A 263 16.83 -6.27 -23.31
N LEU A 264 18.14 -6.36 -23.52
CA LEU A 264 19.08 -6.99 -22.60
C LEU A 264 20.30 -6.10 -22.41
N ILE A 265 20.47 -5.65 -21.18
CA ILE A 265 21.65 -4.90 -20.73
C ILE A 265 22.34 -5.70 -19.63
N PHE A 266 23.67 -5.76 -19.69
CA PHE A 266 24.49 -6.29 -18.61
C PHE A 266 25.03 -5.15 -17.75
N LEU A 267 25.03 -5.37 -16.44
CA LEU A 267 25.82 -4.58 -15.49
C LEU A 267 27.11 -5.38 -15.21
N LYS A 268 28.27 -4.72 -15.23
CA LYS A 268 29.57 -5.34 -14.95
C LYS A 268 30.24 -4.68 -13.75
N GLY A 269 30.64 -5.50 -12.77
CA GLY A 269 31.52 -5.10 -11.67
C GLY A 269 33.00 -5.23 -12.02
N SER A 270 33.87 -4.83 -11.09
CA SER A 270 35.31 -4.68 -11.36
C SER A 270 36.08 -5.98 -11.55
N ASN A 271 35.61 -7.12 -11.04
CA ASN A 271 36.33 -8.41 -11.07
C ASN A 271 35.58 -9.49 -11.87
N GLY A 272 34.76 -9.08 -12.84
CA GLY A 272 33.98 -9.99 -13.68
C GLY A 272 32.66 -10.44 -13.07
N GLU A 273 32.28 -9.85 -11.92
CA GLU A 273 30.90 -9.85 -11.45
C GLU A 273 29.99 -9.30 -12.54
N TYR A 274 28.82 -9.91 -12.71
CA TYR A 274 27.80 -9.32 -13.57
C TYR A 274 26.39 -9.51 -13.02
N ASP A 275 25.50 -8.70 -13.56
CA ASP A 275 24.06 -8.95 -13.52
C ASP A 275 23.43 -8.54 -14.84
N PHE A 276 22.15 -8.86 -15.03
CA PHE A 276 21.44 -8.50 -16.25
C PHE A 276 20.10 -7.84 -15.95
N LEU A 277 19.69 -6.98 -16.87
CA LEU A 277 18.48 -6.20 -16.81
C LEU A 277 17.67 -6.40 -18.09
N LEU A 278 16.36 -6.53 -17.91
CA LEU A 278 15.37 -6.52 -18.96
C LEU A 278 14.40 -5.35 -18.70
N PRO A 279 13.71 -4.85 -19.73
CA PRO A 279 12.59 -3.96 -19.53
C PRO A 279 11.60 -4.57 -18.53
N ASN A 280 11.07 -3.71 -17.65
CA ASN A 280 10.00 -4.09 -16.72
C ASN A 280 10.32 -5.20 -15.70
N LEU A 281 11.58 -5.45 -15.35
CA LEU A 281 11.88 -6.29 -14.18
C LEU A 281 11.33 -5.68 -12.88
N ARG A 282 11.03 -6.58 -11.93
CA ARG A 282 10.52 -6.27 -10.60
C ARG A 282 11.37 -6.96 -9.54
N SER A 283 11.55 -6.27 -8.42
CA SER A 283 12.22 -6.78 -7.22
C SER A 283 11.35 -7.79 -6.47
N LYS A 284 10.03 -7.66 -6.56
CA LYS A 284 9.05 -8.49 -5.85
C LYS A 284 7.96 -9.02 -6.78
N PRO A 285 7.39 -10.20 -6.51
CA PRO A 285 6.21 -10.68 -7.23
C PRO A 285 4.98 -9.87 -6.82
N PHE A 286 4.03 -9.71 -7.74
CA PHE A 286 2.71 -9.17 -7.43
C PHE A 286 1.85 -10.16 -6.65
N GLU A 287 1.10 -9.69 -5.67
CA GLU A 287 0.22 -10.51 -4.85
C GLU A 287 -1.20 -10.56 -5.45
N HIS A 288 -1.55 -11.67 -6.11
CA HIS A 288 -2.86 -11.81 -6.75
C HIS A 288 -4.03 -12.02 -5.77
N GLN A 289 -3.75 -12.57 -4.58
CA GLN A 289 -4.76 -13.07 -3.64
C GLN A 289 -4.67 -12.36 -2.29
N ILE A 290 -4.87 -11.05 -2.29
CA ILE A 290 -4.72 -10.18 -1.10
C ILE A 290 -5.72 -10.48 0.04
N TYR A 291 -6.78 -11.24 -0.25
CA TYR A 291 -7.79 -11.64 0.74
C TYR A 291 -7.76 -13.13 1.09
N ALA A 292 -6.76 -13.89 0.61
CA ALA A 292 -6.65 -15.28 0.99
C ALA A 292 -6.38 -15.44 2.51
N PRO A 293 -6.92 -16.48 3.16
CA PRO A 293 -7.80 -17.52 2.61
C PRO A 293 -9.29 -17.14 2.57
N TYR A 294 -9.67 -15.96 3.07
CA TYR A 294 -11.05 -15.57 3.38
C TYR A 294 -11.95 -15.34 2.16
N LEU A 295 -11.40 -14.77 1.08
CA LEU A 295 -12.17 -14.41 -0.10
C LEU A 295 -11.39 -14.71 -1.37
N LYS A 296 -11.99 -15.47 -2.29
CA LYS A 296 -11.40 -15.69 -3.61
C LYS A 296 -11.53 -14.41 -4.42
N ARG A 297 -10.55 -14.14 -5.28
CA ARG A 297 -10.61 -13.01 -6.23
C ARG A 297 -11.91 -12.97 -7.06
N ALA A 298 -12.55 -14.11 -7.34
CA ALA A 298 -13.79 -14.17 -8.13
C ALA A 298 -15.01 -13.64 -7.37
N ASP A 299 -14.93 -13.61 -6.04
CA ASP A 299 -15.99 -13.16 -5.14
C ASP A 299 -15.74 -11.72 -4.65
N VAL A 300 -14.80 -11.01 -5.27
CA VAL A 300 -14.55 -9.57 -5.02
C VAL A 300 -15.35 -8.75 -6.03
N PRO A 301 -16.26 -7.86 -5.59
CA PRO A 301 -17.05 -7.01 -6.48
C PRO A 301 -16.17 -6.10 -7.34
N SER A 302 -16.63 -5.80 -8.54
CA SER A 302 -15.92 -5.00 -9.54
C SER A 302 -15.57 -3.60 -9.05
N GLN A 303 -16.37 -3.05 -8.14
CA GLN A 303 -16.18 -1.72 -7.58
C GLN A 303 -15.48 -1.71 -6.22
N MET A 304 -15.26 -2.85 -5.56
CA MET A 304 -14.71 -2.90 -4.18
C MET A 304 -13.18 -2.88 -4.11
N ASN A 305 -12.48 -2.82 -5.25
CA ASN A 305 -11.02 -2.97 -5.26
C ASN A 305 -10.31 -2.04 -6.25
N GLU A 306 -10.70 -0.76 -6.26
CA GLU A 306 -10.11 0.26 -7.13
C GLU A 306 -8.57 0.33 -7.00
N GLU A 307 -8.05 0.19 -5.79
CA GLU A 307 -6.61 0.25 -5.51
C GLU A 307 -5.88 -0.98 -6.05
N TYR A 308 -6.35 -2.21 -5.78
CA TYR A 308 -5.75 -3.42 -6.37
C TYR A 308 -5.79 -3.39 -7.89
N HIS A 309 -6.91 -2.95 -8.49
CA HIS A 309 -7.01 -2.86 -9.95
C HIS A 309 -5.97 -1.89 -10.50
N PHE A 310 -5.78 -0.76 -9.81
CA PHE A 310 -4.74 0.20 -10.16
C PHE A 310 -3.33 -0.37 -9.95
N GLN A 311 -3.03 -0.99 -8.81
CA GLN A 311 -1.72 -1.59 -8.53
C GLN A 311 -1.40 -2.74 -9.51
N ARG A 312 -2.41 -3.54 -9.89
CA ARG A 312 -2.27 -4.60 -10.91
C ARG A 312 -1.95 -3.99 -12.27
N TRP A 313 -2.75 -3.02 -12.72
CA TRP A 313 -2.47 -2.30 -13.96
C TRP A 313 -1.07 -1.67 -13.91
N TYR A 314 -0.73 -1.01 -12.81
CA TYR A 314 0.59 -0.42 -12.63
C TYR A 314 1.66 -1.50 -12.67
N TYR A 315 1.49 -2.68 -12.08
CA TYR A 315 2.52 -3.71 -12.09
C TYR A 315 2.74 -4.34 -13.48
N PHE A 316 1.67 -4.68 -14.18
CA PHE A 316 1.71 -5.49 -15.41
C PHE A 316 1.66 -4.68 -16.70
N GLU A 317 0.96 -3.55 -16.71
CA GLU A 317 0.57 -2.84 -17.93
C GLU A 317 1.21 -1.45 -18.05
N PHE A 318 1.60 -0.82 -16.92
CA PHE A 318 2.26 0.49 -16.99
C PHE A 318 3.63 0.38 -17.66
N ASP A 319 3.72 0.99 -18.84
CA ASP A 319 4.89 1.09 -19.69
C ASP A 319 5.44 2.52 -19.65
N GLY A 320 6.23 2.82 -18.62
CA GLY A 320 6.78 4.14 -18.41
C GLY A 320 7.81 4.17 -17.27
N TRP A 321 8.46 5.32 -17.10
CA TRP A 321 9.43 5.52 -16.03
C TRP A 321 8.73 5.69 -14.68
N ARG A 322 8.64 4.60 -13.91
CA ARG A 322 7.95 4.53 -12.60
C ARG A 322 8.39 5.58 -11.62
N GLU A 323 9.70 5.76 -11.50
CA GLU A 323 10.27 6.74 -10.58
C GLU A 323 9.84 8.17 -10.93
N GLN A 324 9.77 8.51 -12.23
CA GLN A 324 9.26 9.80 -12.70
C GLN A 324 7.76 9.94 -12.42
N ALA A 325 6.97 8.90 -12.68
CA ALA A 325 5.53 8.93 -12.42
C ALA A 325 5.21 9.14 -10.93
N GLU A 326 5.95 8.48 -10.04
CA GLU A 326 5.85 8.65 -8.59
C GLU A 326 6.24 10.09 -8.18
N HIS A 327 7.35 10.60 -8.69
CA HIS A 327 7.78 11.98 -8.44
C HIS A 327 6.74 13.01 -8.90
N ASP A 328 6.25 12.87 -10.13
CA ASP A 328 5.23 13.75 -10.71
C ASP A 328 3.92 13.70 -9.93
N SER A 329 3.58 12.57 -9.32
CA SER A 329 2.37 12.43 -8.52
C SER A 329 2.41 13.18 -7.20
N GLU A 330 3.58 13.20 -6.55
CA GLU A 330 3.84 14.01 -5.36
C GLU A 330 3.77 15.49 -5.72
N VAL A 331 4.47 15.90 -6.79
CA VAL A 331 4.42 17.29 -7.30
C VAL A 331 2.97 17.72 -7.57
N ASP A 332 2.18 16.89 -8.24
CA ASP A 332 0.77 17.18 -8.53
C ASP A 332 -0.09 17.34 -7.29
N PHE A 333 0.13 16.50 -6.26
CA PHE A 333 -0.62 16.56 -5.01
C PHE A 333 -0.41 17.90 -4.30
N TYR A 334 0.86 18.30 -4.14
CA TYR A 334 1.19 19.55 -3.45
C TYR A 334 0.81 20.79 -4.26
N LEU A 335 1.03 20.79 -5.58
CA LEU A 335 0.56 21.89 -6.46
C LEU A 335 -0.98 22.01 -6.45
N GLY A 336 -1.69 20.90 -6.26
CA GLY A 336 -3.14 20.86 -6.08
C GLY A 336 -3.65 21.39 -4.74
N GLY A 337 -2.76 21.84 -3.84
CA GLY A 337 -3.12 22.34 -2.52
C GLY A 337 -3.09 21.28 -1.42
N GLY A 338 -2.56 20.09 -1.68
CA GLY A 338 -2.37 19.05 -0.68
C GLY A 338 -1.39 19.47 0.42
N VAL A 339 -1.64 18.99 1.64
CA VAL A 339 -0.78 19.18 2.80
C VAL A 339 -0.37 17.83 3.41
N PRO A 340 0.76 17.72 4.15
CA PRO A 340 1.22 16.46 4.70
C PRO A 340 0.22 15.78 5.63
N ALA A 341 -0.60 16.55 6.36
CA ALA A 341 -1.61 16.03 7.28
C ALA A 341 -2.71 15.22 6.57
N ASP A 342 -3.00 15.58 5.32
CA ASP A 342 -4.08 15.01 4.50
C ASP A 342 -3.54 14.10 3.39
N HIS A 343 -2.25 13.74 3.44
CA HIS A 343 -1.62 12.93 2.41
C HIS A 343 -2.27 11.53 2.36
N PRO A 344 -2.97 11.17 1.27
CA PRO A 344 -3.79 9.95 1.23
C PRO A 344 -2.96 8.68 1.03
N GLY A 345 -1.64 8.82 0.84
CA GLY A 345 -0.71 7.74 0.53
C GLY A 345 -0.27 7.78 -0.94
N THR A 346 0.83 7.09 -1.23
CA THR A 346 1.48 7.11 -2.56
C THR A 346 0.56 6.57 -3.66
N TRP A 347 -0.18 5.48 -3.40
CA TRP A 347 -1.04 4.88 -4.42
C TRP A 347 -2.21 5.79 -4.84
N PRO A 348 -2.97 6.41 -3.90
CA PRO A 348 -4.03 7.34 -4.28
C PRO A 348 -3.56 8.56 -5.07
N ILE A 349 -2.43 9.19 -4.70
CA ILE A 349 -1.91 10.34 -5.44
C ILE A 349 -1.39 9.93 -6.83
N LEU A 350 -0.71 8.79 -6.93
CA LEU A 350 -0.21 8.25 -8.20
C LEU A 350 -1.35 7.94 -9.15
N ARG A 351 -2.40 7.27 -8.65
CA ARG A 351 -3.61 7.00 -9.43
C ARG A 351 -4.24 8.28 -9.95
N SER A 352 -4.43 9.27 -9.07
CA SER A 352 -5.06 10.54 -9.43
C SER A 352 -4.25 11.31 -10.48
N SER A 353 -2.93 11.34 -10.30
CA SER A 353 -1.96 11.94 -11.22
C SER A 353 -1.99 11.29 -12.61
N LEU A 354 -2.02 9.95 -12.68
CA LEU A 354 -2.06 9.21 -13.94
C LEU A 354 -3.42 9.29 -14.64
N ILE A 355 -4.53 9.40 -13.90
CA ILE A 355 -5.86 9.69 -14.46
C ILE A 355 -5.88 11.09 -15.08
N LYS A 356 -5.39 12.10 -14.36
CA LYS A 356 -5.31 13.50 -14.83
C LYS A 356 -4.48 13.62 -16.11
N ARG A 357 -3.39 12.85 -16.21
CA ARG A 357 -2.53 12.75 -17.41
C ARG A 357 -3.10 11.85 -18.51
N LYS A 358 -4.25 11.20 -18.29
CA LYS A 358 -4.89 10.23 -19.22
C LYS A 358 -4.01 9.02 -19.57
N ILE A 359 -3.10 8.66 -18.68
CA ILE A 359 -2.25 7.47 -18.80
C ILE A 359 -2.99 6.25 -18.25
N TYR A 360 -3.75 6.44 -17.16
CA TYR A 360 -4.59 5.40 -16.57
C TYR A 360 -6.07 5.75 -16.74
N ALA A 361 -6.85 4.78 -17.20
CA ALA A 361 -8.31 4.83 -17.18
C ALA A 361 -8.82 3.72 -16.25
N PRO A 362 -9.49 4.06 -15.12
CA PRO A 362 -10.11 3.06 -14.28
C PRO A 362 -11.08 2.21 -15.10
N SER A 363 -11.10 0.91 -14.83
CA SER A 363 -12.13 0.04 -15.40
C SER A 363 -13.49 0.58 -14.98
N SER A 364 -14.26 1.10 -15.93
CA SER A 364 -15.66 1.42 -15.70
C SER A 364 -16.41 0.10 -15.70
N ALA A 365 -17.13 -0.18 -14.61
CA ALA A 365 -18.04 -1.30 -14.64
C ALA A 365 -19.15 -0.97 -15.65
N LYS A 366 -19.21 -1.74 -16.72
CA LYS A 366 -20.25 -1.57 -17.74
C LYS A 366 -21.58 -2.00 -17.14
N LEU A 367 -22.58 -1.12 -17.17
CA LEU A 367 -23.94 -1.54 -16.86
C LEU A 367 -24.33 -2.70 -17.78
N GLY A 368 -24.65 -3.84 -17.19
CA GLY A 368 -25.22 -4.97 -17.91
C GLY A 368 -26.64 -4.64 -18.39
N LYS A 369 -27.21 -5.48 -19.27
CA LYS A 369 -28.65 -5.47 -19.51
C LYS A 369 -29.35 -5.84 -18.21
N SER A 370 -29.89 -4.83 -17.52
CA SER A 370 -30.54 -4.99 -16.21
C SER A 370 -31.70 -5.98 -16.31
N LYS A 371 -31.62 -7.06 -15.52
CA LYS A 371 -32.82 -7.77 -15.06
C LYS A 371 -33.50 -6.88 -14.01
N SER A 372 -34.82 -6.92 -13.89
CA SER A 372 -35.54 -6.14 -12.87
C SER A 372 -34.94 -6.42 -11.48
N CYS A 373 -34.33 -5.39 -10.89
CA CYS A 373 -33.72 -5.50 -9.58
C CYS A 373 -34.81 -5.41 -8.49
N PRO A 374 -34.94 -6.40 -7.59
CA PRO A 374 -35.95 -6.37 -6.53
C PRO A 374 -35.54 -5.49 -5.34
N VAL A 375 -34.26 -5.10 -5.24
CA VAL A 375 -33.77 -4.22 -4.17
C VAL A 375 -34.17 -2.79 -4.47
N ALA A 376 -34.86 -2.17 -3.51
CA ALA A 376 -35.16 -0.75 -3.55
C ALA A 376 -33.88 0.06 -3.27
N PHE A 377 -33.59 1.02 -4.16
CA PHE A 377 -32.51 1.97 -3.96
C PHE A 377 -33.09 3.37 -3.76
N HIS A 378 -32.56 4.07 -2.76
CA HIS A 378 -32.80 5.48 -2.52
C HIS A 378 -31.82 6.29 -3.36
N ARG A 379 -32.34 7.22 -4.15
CA ARG A 379 -31.53 8.12 -4.98
C ARG A 379 -31.08 9.31 -4.14
N ILE A 380 -29.77 9.53 -4.09
CA ILE A 380 -29.12 10.56 -3.28
C ILE A 380 -28.17 11.36 -4.17
N GLN A 381 -28.24 12.68 -4.07
CA GLN A 381 -27.32 13.57 -4.76
C GLN A 381 -26.17 13.93 -3.81
N LEU A 382 -24.94 13.55 -4.16
CA LEU A 382 -23.72 13.90 -3.44
C LEU A 382 -22.80 14.65 -4.43
N ASP A 383 -22.67 15.97 -4.26
CA ASP A 383 -21.90 16.84 -5.15
C ASP A 383 -22.17 16.57 -6.65
N ASP A 384 -21.15 16.14 -7.39
CA ASP A 384 -21.16 15.84 -8.83
C ASP A 384 -21.69 14.44 -9.17
N LYS A 385 -22.09 13.65 -8.18
CA LYS A 385 -22.46 12.23 -8.33
C LYS A 385 -23.86 11.94 -7.82
N CYS A 386 -24.56 11.11 -8.59
CA CYS A 386 -25.81 10.52 -8.14
C CYS A 386 -25.55 9.11 -7.61
N LEU A 387 -25.78 8.92 -6.30
CA LEU A 387 -25.60 7.66 -5.61
C LEU A 387 -26.96 6.99 -5.37
N TYR A 388 -27.03 5.70 -5.65
CA TYR A 388 -28.18 4.85 -5.36
C TYR A 388 -27.82 3.95 -4.20
N VAL A 389 -28.52 4.07 -3.07
CA VAL A 389 -28.17 3.39 -1.81
C VAL A 389 -29.32 2.49 -1.35
N SER A 390 -29.05 1.24 -1.03
CA SER A 390 -30.05 0.34 -0.47
C SER A 390 -30.29 0.59 1.02
N ASP A 391 -31.44 0.13 1.51
CA ASP A 391 -31.59 -0.20 2.93
C ASP A 391 -30.60 -1.33 3.34
N LEU A 392 -30.50 -1.61 4.64
CA LEU A 392 -29.71 -2.73 5.15
C LEU A 392 -30.17 -4.06 4.52
N ILE A 393 -29.22 -4.90 4.15
CA ILE A 393 -29.53 -6.21 3.55
C ILE A 393 -30.17 -7.11 4.62
N PRO A 394 -31.39 -7.63 4.40
CA PRO A 394 -32.07 -8.47 5.39
C PRO A 394 -31.53 -9.90 5.41
N ILE A 395 -31.72 -10.60 6.53
CA ILE A 395 -31.36 -12.01 6.73
C ILE A 395 -31.94 -12.89 5.61
N ALA A 396 -33.17 -12.64 5.17
CA ALA A 396 -33.83 -13.38 4.11
C ALA A 396 -33.07 -13.30 2.77
N ASP A 397 -32.58 -12.12 2.39
CA ASP A 397 -31.87 -11.93 1.12
C ASP A 397 -30.46 -12.50 1.18
N PHE A 398 -29.78 -12.35 2.32
CA PHE A 398 -28.49 -12.99 2.54
C PHE A 398 -28.61 -14.53 2.53
N ALA A 399 -29.64 -15.09 3.16
CA ALA A 399 -29.92 -16.53 3.11
C ALA A 399 -30.26 -17.03 1.69
N ARG A 400 -30.88 -16.21 0.83
CA ARG A 400 -31.04 -16.56 -0.59
C ARG A 400 -29.69 -16.64 -1.28
N PHE A 401 -28.79 -15.69 -1.05
CA PHE A 401 -27.44 -15.72 -1.59
C PHE A 401 -26.68 -17.00 -1.19
N THR A 402 -26.66 -17.34 0.11
CA THR A 402 -25.93 -18.52 0.59
C THR A 402 -26.44 -19.82 -0.04
N ASN A 403 -27.75 -19.93 -0.26
CA ASN A 403 -28.36 -21.06 -0.96
C ASN A 403 -28.01 -21.14 -2.46
N HIS A 404 -27.81 -20.01 -3.13
CA HIS A 404 -27.45 -19.96 -4.55
C HIS A 404 -25.95 -20.12 -4.81
N ARG A 405 -25.10 -19.92 -3.78
CA ARG A 405 -23.63 -19.99 -3.87
C ARG A 405 -23.03 -21.04 -2.91
N PRO A 406 -23.38 -22.33 -3.06
CA PRO A 406 -22.83 -23.39 -2.22
C PRO A 406 -21.30 -23.54 -2.37
N ASP A 407 -20.75 -23.14 -3.52
CA ASP A 407 -19.31 -23.10 -3.79
C ASP A 407 -18.57 -22.12 -2.87
N TYR A 408 -19.18 -20.96 -2.62
CA TYR A 408 -18.67 -19.95 -1.70
C TYR A 408 -18.77 -20.48 -0.26
N ILE A 409 -19.95 -20.97 0.14
CA ILE A 409 -20.19 -21.49 1.50
C ILE A 409 -19.22 -22.61 1.84
N HIS A 410 -19.04 -23.60 0.95
CA HIS A 410 -18.08 -24.68 1.19
C HIS A 410 -16.64 -24.18 1.42
N SER A 411 -16.23 -23.15 0.68
CA SER A 411 -14.89 -22.56 0.83
C SER A 411 -14.77 -21.78 2.13
N ARG A 412 -15.83 -21.04 2.48
CA ARG A 412 -15.94 -20.26 3.71
C ARG A 412 -15.92 -21.16 4.94
N ASP A 413 -16.67 -22.27 4.93
CA ASP A 413 -16.73 -23.24 6.04
C ASP A 413 -15.35 -23.81 6.36
N SER A 414 -14.49 -24.04 5.36
CA SER A 414 -13.12 -24.48 5.60
C SER A 414 -12.29 -23.46 6.39
N VAL A 415 -12.56 -22.16 6.22
CA VAL A 415 -11.86 -21.09 6.93
C VAL A 415 -12.46 -20.86 8.31
N GLU A 416 -13.79 -20.91 8.43
CA GLU A 416 -14.50 -20.88 9.71
C GLU A 416 -14.07 -22.03 10.63
N ASN A 417 -14.01 -23.26 10.12
CA ASN A 417 -13.57 -24.44 10.88
C ASN A 417 -12.10 -24.35 11.35
N SER A 418 -11.31 -23.44 10.78
CA SER A 418 -9.94 -23.15 11.25
C SER A 418 -9.89 -22.12 12.40
N GLY A 419 -11.05 -21.57 12.80
CA GLY A 419 -11.18 -20.50 13.79
C GLY A 419 -10.83 -19.11 13.25
N ALA A 420 -10.70 -18.95 11.93
CA ALA A 420 -10.26 -17.70 11.31
C ALA A 420 -11.43 -16.78 10.88
N LEU A 421 -12.68 -17.24 10.97
CA LEU A 421 -13.90 -16.47 10.72
C LEU A 421 -14.92 -16.73 11.83
N ASP A 422 -15.76 -15.74 12.13
CA ASP A 422 -16.91 -15.88 13.03
C ASP A 422 -18.01 -16.77 12.41
N ASP A 423 -18.75 -17.50 13.25
CA ASP A 423 -19.88 -18.35 12.83
C ASP A 423 -21.11 -17.50 12.44
N LEU A 424 -21.43 -17.47 11.15
CA LEU A 424 -22.59 -16.74 10.61
C LEU A 424 -23.93 -17.28 11.12
N SER A 425 -24.02 -18.59 11.35
CA SER A 425 -25.26 -19.27 11.71
C SER A 425 -25.76 -18.80 13.07
N THR A 426 -24.86 -18.45 13.99
CA THR A 426 -25.21 -17.95 15.33
C THR A 426 -25.56 -16.47 15.38
N MET A 427 -25.25 -15.73 14.32
CA MET A 427 -25.46 -14.28 14.23
C MET A 427 -26.69 -13.89 13.41
N ASN A 428 -27.32 -14.83 12.71
CA ASN A 428 -28.44 -14.59 11.79
C ASN A 428 -29.68 -15.46 12.09
N ARG A 429 -30.01 -15.64 13.37
CA ARG A 429 -31.15 -16.46 13.86
C ARG A 429 -32.41 -15.65 14.19
N ASP A 430 -32.38 -14.35 13.92
CA ASP A 430 -33.51 -13.45 14.13
C ASP A 430 -34.54 -13.53 12.98
N ALA A 431 -35.58 -12.70 13.05
CA ALA A 431 -36.61 -12.64 12.03
C ALA A 431 -36.03 -12.31 10.64
N PRO A 432 -36.54 -12.91 9.54
CA PRO A 432 -35.91 -12.82 8.22
C PRO A 432 -35.85 -11.40 7.62
N ASP A 433 -36.70 -10.48 8.08
CA ASP A 433 -36.76 -9.08 7.65
C ASP A 433 -35.77 -8.16 8.37
N LEU A 434 -35.13 -8.66 9.44
CA LEU A 434 -34.11 -7.90 10.16
C LEU A 434 -32.76 -7.91 9.43
N PRO A 435 -31.88 -6.93 9.70
CA PRO A 435 -30.56 -6.84 9.06
C PRO A 435 -29.71 -8.09 9.30
N ALA A 436 -29.06 -8.57 8.24
CA ALA A 436 -28.07 -9.63 8.35
C ALA A 436 -26.80 -9.11 9.04
N SER A 437 -26.19 -9.93 9.90
CA SER A 437 -24.89 -9.69 10.52
C SER A 437 -23.85 -10.58 9.85
N VAL A 438 -22.83 -9.97 9.25
CA VAL A 438 -21.88 -10.69 8.39
C VAL A 438 -20.44 -10.20 8.58
N THR A 439 -19.47 -10.96 8.08
CA THR A 439 -18.10 -10.45 7.96
C THR A 439 -17.98 -9.54 6.73
N TRP A 440 -16.90 -8.76 6.63
CA TRP A 440 -16.68 -7.90 5.46
C TRP A 440 -16.51 -8.72 4.17
N TYR A 441 -15.90 -9.91 4.27
CA TYR A 441 -15.72 -10.81 3.14
C TYR A 441 -17.05 -11.39 2.63
N ASP A 442 -17.98 -11.70 3.54
CA ASP A 442 -19.33 -12.15 3.21
C ASP A 442 -20.12 -11.05 2.47
N ALA A 443 -20.01 -9.79 2.93
CA ALA A 443 -20.61 -8.64 2.25
C ALA A 443 -20.05 -8.48 0.82
N CYS A 444 -18.75 -8.70 0.64
CA CYS A 444 -18.12 -8.71 -0.69
C CYS A 444 -18.64 -9.84 -1.59
N ALA A 445 -18.69 -11.07 -1.08
CA ALA A 445 -19.19 -12.20 -1.85
C ALA A 445 -20.67 -12.02 -2.24
N PHE A 446 -21.49 -11.49 -1.33
CA PHE A 446 -22.89 -11.13 -1.62
C PHE A 446 -22.97 -10.09 -2.74
N MET A 447 -22.17 -9.02 -2.67
CA MET A 447 -22.15 -8.00 -3.70
C MET A 447 -21.70 -8.55 -5.06
N ALA A 448 -20.67 -9.41 -5.11
CA ALA A 448 -20.21 -10.02 -6.36
C ALA A 448 -21.31 -10.88 -7.00
N TYR A 449 -22.02 -11.66 -6.20
CA TYR A 449 -23.22 -12.39 -6.63
C TYR A 449 -24.33 -11.45 -7.12
N PHE A 450 -24.53 -10.32 -6.45
CA PHE A 450 -25.50 -9.31 -6.84
C PHE A 450 -25.15 -8.67 -8.20
N GLU A 451 -23.88 -8.34 -8.42
CA GLU A 451 -23.39 -7.83 -9.71
C GLU A 451 -23.62 -8.85 -10.84
N GLU A 452 -23.33 -10.13 -10.60
CA GLU A 452 -23.55 -11.21 -11.57
C GLU A 452 -25.03 -11.36 -11.93
N LEU A 453 -25.91 -11.28 -10.93
CA LEU A 453 -27.35 -11.51 -11.12
C LEU A 453 -28.04 -10.34 -11.82
N TYR A 454 -27.70 -9.09 -11.45
CA TYR A 454 -28.44 -7.89 -11.88
C TYR A 454 -27.66 -6.97 -12.82
N GLY A 455 -26.35 -7.16 -12.99
CA GLY A 455 -25.50 -6.33 -13.85
C GLY A 455 -25.31 -4.90 -13.34
N LEU A 456 -25.52 -4.66 -12.03
CA LEU A 456 -25.31 -3.38 -11.38
C LEU A 456 -23.96 -3.36 -10.66
N PRO A 457 -23.14 -2.31 -10.80
CA PRO A 457 -21.79 -2.27 -10.23
C PRO A 457 -21.79 -1.78 -8.78
N VAL A 458 -22.15 -2.68 -7.87
CA VAL A 458 -22.38 -2.32 -6.46
C VAL A 458 -21.12 -2.40 -5.62
N ARG A 459 -21.08 -1.58 -4.58
CA ARG A 459 -20.04 -1.53 -3.54
C ARG A 459 -20.64 -1.10 -2.19
N LEU A 460 -19.85 -1.16 -1.13
CA LEU A 460 -20.17 -0.51 0.14
C LEU A 460 -20.02 1.02 0.03
N LEU A 461 -20.66 1.75 0.94
CA LEU A 461 -20.45 3.18 1.10
C LEU A 461 -19.02 3.46 1.55
N LYS A 462 -18.41 4.52 1.01
CA LYS A 462 -17.15 5.07 1.53
C LYS A 462 -17.40 5.75 2.87
N THR A 463 -16.37 5.81 3.70
CA THR A 463 -16.48 6.39 5.05
C THR A 463 -17.02 7.82 5.03
N TRP A 464 -16.54 8.65 4.10
CA TRP A 464 -17.03 10.02 3.93
C TRP A 464 -18.47 10.08 3.40
N GLU A 465 -18.88 9.15 2.52
CA GLU A 465 -20.27 9.07 2.02
C GLU A 465 -21.22 8.75 3.17
N TYR A 466 -20.85 7.76 4.01
CA TYR A 466 -21.66 7.39 5.17
C TYR A 466 -21.84 8.56 6.14
N ARG A 467 -20.75 9.27 6.47
CA ARG A 467 -20.83 10.45 7.36
C ARG A 467 -21.74 11.53 6.80
N LEU A 468 -21.59 11.88 5.53
CA LEU A 468 -22.39 12.92 4.89
C LEU A 468 -23.88 12.57 4.87
N LEU A 469 -24.23 11.30 4.65
CA LEU A 469 -25.61 10.82 4.77
C LEU A 469 -26.14 10.94 6.20
N ARG A 470 -25.33 10.58 7.19
CA ARG A 470 -25.75 10.64 8.58
C ARG A 470 -25.92 12.06 9.08
N GLU A 471 -25.05 12.98 8.70
CA GLU A 471 -25.18 14.41 9.03
C GLU A 471 -26.47 15.06 8.53
N GLN A 472 -27.10 14.50 7.49
CA GLN A 472 -28.39 14.95 6.95
C GLN A 472 -29.59 14.37 7.70
N CYS A 473 -29.38 13.42 8.62
CA CYS A 473 -30.45 12.83 9.41
C CYS A 473 -30.87 13.74 10.58
N PRO A 474 -32.16 13.77 10.96
CA PRO A 474 -32.62 14.52 12.12
C PRO A 474 -31.98 14.02 13.43
N GLY A 475 -31.69 14.92 14.37
CA GLY A 475 -31.27 14.56 15.73
C GLY A 475 -29.77 14.34 15.94
N ILE A 476 -28.93 14.45 14.90
CA ILE A 476 -27.47 14.47 15.06
C ILE A 476 -27.02 15.89 15.38
N SER A 477 -26.65 16.16 16.63
CA SER A 477 -25.87 17.36 16.98
C SER A 477 -24.55 17.29 16.23
N ARG A 478 -24.19 18.34 15.47
CA ARG A 478 -22.85 18.48 14.87
C ARG A 478 -21.81 18.16 15.96
N PRO A 479 -20.77 17.36 15.70
CA PRO A 479 -19.59 17.38 16.55
C PRO A 479 -19.12 18.83 16.59
N GLY A 480 -19.32 19.50 17.72
CA GLY A 480 -18.88 20.86 17.89
C GLY A 480 -17.36 20.86 17.76
N SER A 481 -16.83 21.72 16.90
CA SER A 481 -15.45 22.15 16.97
C SER A 481 -15.23 23.06 18.19
N SER A 482 -15.73 22.67 19.38
CA SER A 482 -15.42 23.35 20.63
C SER A 482 -14.15 22.74 21.19
N ARG A 483 -13.22 23.62 21.57
CA ARG A 483 -12.03 23.28 22.37
C ARG A 483 -12.39 22.61 23.70
N ASP A 484 -13.65 22.72 24.13
CA ASP A 484 -14.11 22.29 25.44
C ASP A 484 -14.30 20.76 25.54
N ASP A 485 -14.52 20.04 24.43
CA ASP A 485 -14.59 18.56 24.44
C ASP A 485 -13.19 17.91 24.56
N ILE A 486 -12.11 18.69 24.40
CA ILE A 486 -10.72 18.24 24.58
C ILE A 486 -10.32 18.32 26.07
N ASP A 487 -10.93 19.19 26.87
CA ASP A 487 -10.59 19.35 28.30
C ASP A 487 -11.17 18.24 29.19
N GLU A 488 -12.27 17.59 28.79
CA GLU A 488 -12.74 16.36 29.46
C GLU A 488 -11.80 15.15 29.24
N LEU A 489 -10.94 15.20 28.20
CA LEU A 489 -9.95 14.16 27.90
C LEU A 489 -8.62 14.36 28.64
N THR A 490 -8.31 15.54 29.16
CA THR A 490 -7.03 15.86 29.85
C THR A 490 -7.15 16.03 31.36
N HIS A 491 -8.35 16.15 31.94
CA HIS A 491 -8.54 16.33 33.40
C HIS A 491 -9.21 15.18 34.16
N GLY A 492 -9.49 14.05 33.50
CA GLY A 492 -10.02 12.83 34.14
C GLY A 492 -9.01 11.94 34.87
N LEU A 493 -7.70 12.23 34.83
CA LEU A 493 -6.66 11.51 35.57
C LEU A 493 -6.40 12.15 36.93
N LYS A 494 -7.42 12.26 37.77
CA LYS A 494 -7.20 12.27 39.23
C LYS A 494 -7.51 10.86 39.73
N LEU A 495 -6.46 10.16 40.15
CA LEU A 495 -6.59 8.98 41.01
C LEU A 495 -7.38 9.40 42.25
N SER A 496 -8.67 9.07 42.30
CA SER A 496 -9.40 8.97 43.55
C SER A 496 -9.48 7.49 43.94
N ASP A 497 -9.13 7.24 45.20
CA ASP A 497 -9.05 5.94 45.82
C ASP A 497 -10.42 5.26 45.93
N HIS A 498 -10.84 4.51 44.90
CA HIS A 498 -11.83 3.43 45.05
C HIS A 498 -11.58 2.33 43.99
N PRO A 499 -11.42 1.04 44.38
CA PRO A 499 -10.99 -0.01 43.48
C PRO A 499 -12.19 -0.68 42.81
N GLU A 500 -12.69 -0.10 41.71
CA GLU A 500 -13.43 -0.85 40.70
C GLU A 500 -12.78 -0.61 39.34
N LYS A 501 -11.70 -1.36 39.09
CA LYS A 501 -11.04 -1.43 37.78
C LYS A 501 -11.78 -2.45 36.92
N THR A 502 -12.56 -1.99 35.95
CA THR A 502 -12.77 -2.72 34.70
C THR A 502 -11.69 -2.28 33.70
N LEU A 503 -10.81 -3.21 33.32
CA LEU A 503 -9.90 -3.03 32.18
C LEU A 503 -10.76 -2.89 30.92
N LEU A 504 -10.60 -1.78 30.19
CA LEU A 504 -11.44 -1.30 29.06
C LEU A 504 -12.67 -0.54 29.54
N GLY A 505 -12.69 0.77 29.28
CA GLY A 505 -13.70 1.74 29.73
C GLY A 505 -15.10 1.56 29.14
N PHE A 506 -15.71 0.41 29.39
CA PHE A 506 -17.16 0.25 29.28
C PHE A 506 -17.78 0.80 30.56
N ARG A 507 -18.48 1.95 30.45
CA ARG A 507 -19.55 2.20 31.41
C ARG A 507 -20.57 1.09 31.19
N ASP A 508 -20.88 0.33 32.24
CA ASP A 508 -22.04 -0.55 32.31
C ASP A 508 -23.28 0.30 31.99
N GLU A 509 -23.67 0.36 30.71
CA GLU A 509 -25.04 0.69 30.35
C GLU A 509 -25.88 -0.36 31.06
N LYS A 510 -26.74 0.08 31.99
CA LYS A 510 -27.56 -0.79 32.84
C LYS A 510 -28.06 -1.99 32.04
N ARG A 511 -27.79 -3.21 32.53
CA ARG A 511 -28.12 -4.53 31.95
C ARG A 511 -29.54 -4.68 31.35
N SER A 512 -30.45 -3.73 31.58
CA SER A 512 -31.85 -3.76 31.14
C SER A 512 -32.16 -3.07 29.81
N ASP A 513 -31.22 -2.40 29.14
CA ASP A 513 -31.53 -1.63 27.89
C ASP A 513 -30.68 -1.99 26.66
N SER A 514 -29.99 -3.14 26.70
CA SER A 514 -29.19 -3.62 25.57
C SER A 514 -30.06 -4.02 24.39
N LEU A 515 -29.60 -3.71 23.18
CA LEU A 515 -30.18 -4.14 21.92
C LEU A 515 -30.04 -5.65 21.69
N LEU A 516 -29.00 -6.28 22.25
CA LEU A 516 -28.62 -7.66 21.96
C LEU A 516 -28.67 -8.53 23.21
N THR A 517 -28.98 -9.81 23.00
CA THR A 517 -28.82 -10.86 24.01
C THR A 517 -28.10 -12.06 23.41
N PHE A 518 -27.33 -12.75 24.24
CA PHE A 518 -26.64 -13.99 23.91
C PHE A 518 -27.33 -15.17 24.58
N ILE A 519 -27.65 -16.19 23.80
CA ILE A 519 -28.40 -17.36 24.24
C ILE A 519 -27.53 -18.60 24.00
N ASP A 520 -27.34 -19.40 25.04
CA ASP A 520 -26.82 -20.75 24.89
C ASP A 520 -27.98 -21.69 24.53
N GLU A 521 -28.14 -22.02 23.25
CA GLU A 521 -29.23 -22.90 22.79
C GLU A 521 -29.14 -24.32 23.38
N LYS A 522 -27.98 -24.78 23.86
CA LYS A 522 -27.86 -26.12 24.47
C LYS A 522 -28.45 -26.17 25.86
N SER A 523 -28.33 -25.08 26.61
CA SER A 523 -28.85 -24.96 27.98
C SER A 523 -30.15 -24.14 28.06
N GLU A 524 -30.59 -23.58 26.94
CA GLU A 524 -31.68 -22.60 26.83
C GLU A 524 -31.48 -21.38 27.75
N GLN A 525 -30.24 -21.09 28.13
CA GLN A 525 -29.90 -20.02 29.04
C GLN A 525 -29.70 -18.70 28.29
N ASP A 526 -30.46 -17.67 28.68
CA ASP A 526 -30.19 -16.28 28.32
C ASP A 526 -29.04 -15.76 29.20
N LEU A 527 -27.92 -15.41 28.57
CA LEU A 527 -26.70 -14.91 29.18
C LEU A 527 -26.62 -13.37 29.18
N GLY A 528 -27.66 -12.70 28.66
CA GLY A 528 -27.74 -11.26 28.51
C GLY A 528 -26.80 -10.69 27.46
N ALA A 529 -26.58 -9.38 27.52
CA ALA A 529 -25.77 -8.63 26.55
C ALA A 529 -24.27 -8.95 26.58
N HIS A 530 -23.77 -9.33 27.74
CA HIS A 530 -22.35 -9.53 28.01
C HIS A 530 -22.14 -10.86 28.74
N PRO A 531 -22.04 -11.97 27.99
CA PRO A 531 -21.71 -13.27 28.56
C PRO A 531 -20.42 -13.21 29.37
N GLU A 532 -20.36 -14.00 30.44
CA GLU A 532 -19.11 -14.19 31.17
C GLU A 532 -18.02 -14.76 30.25
N TYR A 533 -16.76 -14.50 30.60
CA TYR A 533 -15.63 -15.01 29.84
C TYR A 533 -15.70 -16.53 29.71
N MET A 534 -15.50 -17.03 28.49
CA MET A 534 -15.49 -18.46 28.16
C MET A 534 -14.52 -18.76 27.02
N SER A 535 -14.30 -20.05 26.71
CA SER A 535 -13.46 -20.43 25.57
C SER A 535 -14.07 -19.95 24.25
N GLU A 536 -13.21 -19.68 23.26
CA GLU A 536 -13.62 -19.22 21.94
C GLU A 536 -14.66 -20.14 21.30
N ASP A 537 -14.41 -21.46 21.30
CA ASP A 537 -15.36 -22.45 20.77
C ASP A 537 -16.73 -22.38 21.43
N ARG A 538 -16.78 -22.12 22.75
CA ARG A 538 -18.04 -21.99 23.48
C ARG A 538 -18.72 -20.68 23.14
N PHE A 539 -17.96 -19.58 23.08
CA PHE A 539 -18.48 -18.26 22.75
C PHE A 539 -19.03 -18.22 21.31
N GLN A 540 -18.32 -18.81 20.36
CA GLN A 540 -18.76 -18.94 18.97
C GLN A 540 -20.04 -19.76 18.85
N SER A 541 -20.29 -20.72 19.74
CA SER A 541 -21.55 -21.48 19.75
C SER A 541 -22.78 -20.74 20.30
N LEU A 542 -22.60 -19.59 20.97
CA LEU A 542 -23.72 -18.81 21.51
C LEU A 542 -24.48 -18.11 20.38
N VAL A 543 -25.81 -18.15 20.42
CA VAL A 543 -26.66 -17.42 19.46
C VAL A 543 -26.86 -15.99 19.93
N CYS A 544 -26.55 -15.01 19.08
CA CYS A 544 -26.79 -13.61 19.36
C CYS A 544 -28.09 -13.15 18.67
N LYS A 545 -29.04 -12.61 19.45
CA LYS A 545 -30.35 -12.14 18.96
C LYS A 545 -30.61 -10.69 19.35
N TYR A 546 -31.53 -10.04 18.65
CA TYR A 546 -32.08 -8.77 19.07
C TYR A 546 -33.03 -8.97 20.26
N ALA A 547 -32.73 -8.32 21.38
CA ALA A 547 -33.53 -8.41 22.61
C ALA A 547 -34.79 -7.52 22.56
N LYS A 548 -34.82 -6.54 21.67
CA LYS A 548 -35.93 -5.58 21.47
C LYS A 548 -36.08 -5.21 19.99
N PRO A 549 -37.26 -4.68 19.57
CA PRO A 549 -37.45 -4.16 18.22
C PRO A 549 -36.40 -3.11 17.85
N LEU A 550 -35.99 -3.08 16.57
CA LEU A 550 -35.04 -2.10 16.07
C LEU A 550 -35.69 -0.72 15.94
N GLU A 551 -35.04 0.28 16.54
CA GLU A 551 -35.32 1.69 16.30
C GLU A 551 -34.45 2.21 15.14
N TYR A 552 -34.98 3.19 14.41
CA TYR A 552 -34.32 3.72 13.22
C TYR A 552 -34.28 5.24 13.21
N ILE A 553 -33.15 5.76 12.75
CA ILE A 553 -33.01 7.15 12.30
C ILE A 553 -33.26 7.15 10.80
N GLU A 554 -34.22 7.97 10.35
CA GLU A 554 -34.60 8.06 8.94
C GLU A 554 -34.02 9.32 8.29
N HIS A 555 -33.34 9.12 7.15
CA HIS A 555 -32.90 10.18 6.28
C HIS A 555 -34.10 10.80 5.54
N PRO A 556 -34.07 12.10 5.17
CA PRO A 556 -35.17 12.74 4.42
C PRO A 556 -35.60 12.08 3.11
N VAL A 557 -34.81 11.16 2.56
CA VAL A 557 -35.10 10.39 1.33
C VAL A 557 -35.68 9.00 1.61
N GLY A 558 -36.02 8.72 2.87
CA GLY A 558 -36.58 7.45 3.34
C GLY A 558 -35.55 6.35 3.65
N LEU A 559 -34.24 6.66 3.58
CA LEU A 559 -33.17 5.70 3.90
C LEU A 559 -33.09 5.53 5.42
N ARG A 560 -33.06 4.29 5.91
CA ARG A 560 -33.07 4.01 7.37
C ARG A 560 -31.71 3.55 7.89
N PHE A 561 -31.37 3.99 9.10
CA PHE A 561 -30.18 3.61 9.87
C PHE A 561 -30.60 3.10 11.24
N VAL A 562 -30.00 2.02 11.76
CA VAL A 562 -30.34 1.50 13.09
C VAL A 562 -29.86 2.47 14.15
N ASP A 563 -30.72 2.85 15.10
CA ASP A 563 -30.36 3.77 16.17
C ASP A 563 -29.69 3.05 17.35
N SER A 564 -28.50 2.49 17.15
CA SER A 564 -27.74 1.83 18.22
C SER A 564 -26.23 1.82 17.99
N ASP A 565 -25.46 1.86 19.08
CA ASP A 565 -24.02 1.61 19.08
C ASP A 565 -23.66 0.12 19.21
N GLN A 566 -24.65 -0.74 19.48
CA GLN A 566 -24.52 -2.21 19.43
C GLN A 566 -24.83 -2.76 18.03
N PHE A 567 -25.08 -1.88 17.06
CA PHE A 567 -25.17 -2.20 15.64
C PHE A 567 -24.15 -1.39 14.85
N GLY A 568 -23.39 -2.06 13.99
CA GLY A 568 -22.43 -1.45 13.09
C GLY A 568 -22.75 -1.72 11.62
N GLU A 569 -22.12 -0.96 10.74
CA GLU A 569 -22.18 -1.17 9.29
C GLU A 569 -20.78 -1.27 8.69
N TRP A 570 -20.57 -2.24 7.81
CA TRP A 570 -19.36 -2.35 7.00
C TRP A 570 -19.30 -1.26 5.93
N LEU A 571 -18.10 -0.71 5.75
CA LEU A 571 -17.78 0.34 4.77
C LEU A 571 -16.75 -0.13 3.74
N TYR A 572 -16.55 0.69 2.71
CA TYR A 572 -15.72 0.40 1.54
C TYR A 572 -14.25 0.13 1.88
N GLU A 573 -13.65 0.96 2.75
CA GLU A 573 -12.20 0.98 2.93
C GLU A 573 -11.67 -0.30 3.59
N ASN A 574 -10.76 -1.01 2.91
CA ASN A 574 -10.01 -2.16 3.44
C ASN A 574 -8.55 -2.11 2.94
N PRO A 575 -7.73 -1.19 3.50
CA PRO A 575 -6.39 -0.91 2.96
C PRO A 575 -5.37 -2.04 3.17
N TYR A 576 -5.65 -3.00 4.07
CA TYR A 576 -4.67 -4.01 4.48
C TYR A 576 -5.12 -5.45 4.23
N GLY A 577 -6.22 -5.65 3.51
CA GLY A 577 -6.81 -6.96 3.24
C GLY A 577 -7.47 -7.63 4.45
N LYS A 578 -7.03 -7.33 5.68
CA LYS A 578 -7.43 -8.01 6.93
C LYS A 578 -8.34 -7.19 7.84
N ASN A 579 -8.27 -5.86 7.74
CA ASN A 579 -9.07 -4.93 8.53
C ASN A 579 -9.82 -4.00 7.58
N ALA A 580 -11.08 -3.75 7.87
CA ALA A 580 -11.95 -2.89 7.08
C ALA A 580 -12.60 -1.81 7.94
N ALA A 581 -12.99 -0.71 7.32
CA ALA A 581 -13.75 0.34 7.97
C ALA A 581 -15.14 -0.18 8.35
N ALA A 582 -15.51 0.06 9.61
CA ALA A 582 -16.84 -0.20 10.12
C ALA A 582 -17.23 0.90 11.09
N VAL A 583 -18.52 1.26 11.07
CA VAL A 583 -19.05 2.41 11.79
C VAL A 583 -20.20 1.99 12.68
N ARG A 584 -20.25 2.52 13.91
CA ARG A 584 -21.40 2.38 14.81
C ARG A 584 -22.55 3.22 14.29
N SER A 585 -23.72 2.60 14.15
CA SER A 585 -24.86 3.19 13.49
C SER A 585 -25.53 4.31 14.30
N ARG A 586 -25.35 4.44 15.62
CA ARG A 586 -25.82 5.65 16.33
C ARG A 586 -24.78 6.77 16.32
N SER A 587 -23.64 6.53 16.95
CA SER A 587 -22.62 7.56 17.21
C SER A 587 -21.78 8.03 16.02
N VAL A 588 -21.82 7.32 14.88
CA VAL A 588 -20.95 7.59 13.72
C VAL A 588 -19.46 7.58 14.12
N ARG A 589 -19.11 6.66 15.02
CA ARG A 589 -17.73 6.40 15.47
C ARG A 589 -17.28 5.02 14.98
N SER A 590 -15.98 4.74 15.12
CA SER A 590 -15.46 3.40 14.85
C SER A 590 -16.11 2.35 15.76
N ILE A 591 -15.91 1.07 15.43
CA ILE A 591 -16.34 -0.04 16.30
C ILE A 591 -15.75 0.05 17.71
N TYR A 592 -14.55 0.61 17.87
CA TYR A 592 -13.91 0.86 19.16
C TYR A 592 -14.34 2.18 19.83
N ASN A 593 -15.36 2.86 19.30
CA ASN A 593 -15.89 4.12 19.80
C ASN A 593 -14.91 5.31 19.70
N LEU A 594 -14.01 5.29 18.70
CA LEU A 594 -13.10 6.39 18.39
C LEU A 594 -13.64 7.25 17.23
N PRO A 595 -13.32 8.55 17.18
CA PRO A 595 -13.83 9.43 16.12
C PRO A 595 -13.19 9.21 14.74
N TYR A 596 -12.06 8.50 14.67
CA TYR A 596 -11.22 8.38 13.47
C TYR A 596 -11.47 7.07 12.68
N ILE A 597 -12.66 6.92 12.08
CA ILE A 597 -13.06 5.70 11.33
C ILE A 597 -12.05 5.33 10.23
N GLU A 598 -11.46 6.31 9.56
CA GLU A 598 -10.49 6.11 8.46
C GLU A 598 -9.16 5.49 8.92
N ARG A 599 -8.88 5.54 10.22
CA ARG A 599 -7.65 5.01 10.83
C ARG A 599 -7.93 3.78 11.68
N ASP A 600 -9.10 3.73 12.30
CA ASP A 600 -9.48 2.73 13.29
C ASP A 600 -10.31 1.59 12.67
N HIS A 601 -9.67 0.84 11.77
CA HIS A 601 -10.28 -0.30 11.08
C HIS A 601 -10.57 -1.48 12.02
N PHE A 602 -11.64 -2.20 11.73
CA PHE A 602 -12.08 -3.39 12.46
C PHE A 602 -11.67 -4.68 11.75
N ILE A 603 -11.57 -5.79 12.48
CA ILE A 603 -11.15 -7.09 11.92
C ILE A 603 -12.20 -7.55 10.90
N ALA A 604 -11.81 -7.64 9.63
CA ALA A 604 -12.72 -7.93 8.50
C ALA A 604 -13.36 -9.32 8.58
N ALA A 605 -12.75 -10.23 9.35
CA ALA A 605 -13.18 -11.60 9.59
C ALA A 605 -14.24 -11.76 10.71
N SER A 606 -14.57 -10.69 11.43
CA SER A 606 -15.55 -10.75 12.51
C SER A 606 -16.92 -10.28 12.06
N THR A 607 -18.00 -10.78 12.68
CA THR A 607 -19.35 -10.21 12.56
C THR A 607 -19.62 -9.11 13.59
N GLY A 608 -18.61 -8.79 14.43
CA GLY A 608 -18.74 -7.92 15.60
C GLY A 608 -19.05 -8.68 16.91
N LYS A 609 -19.22 -10.01 16.85
CA LYS A 609 -19.69 -10.83 17.98
C LYS A 609 -18.87 -10.64 19.25
N TYR A 610 -17.54 -10.67 19.16
CA TYR A 610 -16.64 -10.50 20.31
C TYR A 610 -16.65 -9.09 20.92
N LYS A 611 -17.27 -8.12 20.24
CA LYS A 611 -17.56 -6.78 20.75
C LYS A 611 -19.01 -6.59 21.18
N HIS A 612 -19.76 -7.69 21.31
CA HIS A 612 -21.18 -7.69 21.70
C HIS A 612 -22.02 -6.81 20.78
N MET A 613 -21.79 -6.93 19.47
CA MET A 613 -22.49 -6.17 18.45
C MET A 613 -22.80 -7.03 17.23
N LYS A 614 -23.72 -6.55 16.40
CA LYS A 614 -23.98 -7.06 15.06
C LYS A 614 -23.47 -6.04 14.03
N ILE A 615 -22.79 -6.50 13.00
CA ILE A 615 -22.34 -5.64 11.90
C ILE A 615 -23.03 -6.07 10.61
N GLY A 616 -23.90 -5.20 10.10
CA GLY A 616 -24.58 -5.38 8.83
C GLY A 616 -23.91 -4.63 7.70
N PHE A 617 -24.58 -4.57 6.55
CA PHE A 617 -24.10 -3.84 5.39
C PHE A 617 -25.25 -3.39 4.51
N ARG A 618 -24.96 -2.39 3.68
CA ARG A 618 -25.81 -1.92 2.59
C ARG A 618 -24.99 -1.78 1.32
N ILE A 619 -25.65 -1.83 0.19
CA ILE A 619 -25.01 -1.75 -1.11
C ILE A 619 -25.37 -0.43 -1.79
N CYS A 620 -24.43 0.12 -2.54
CA CYS A 620 -24.63 1.33 -3.31
C CYS A 620 -23.93 1.26 -4.66
N TYR A 621 -24.37 2.07 -5.61
CA TYR A 621 -23.66 2.29 -6.87
C TYR A 621 -23.86 3.74 -7.33
N ALA A 622 -22.90 4.23 -8.11
CA ALA A 622 -23.00 5.54 -8.73
C ALA A 622 -23.49 5.39 -10.17
N ALA A 623 -24.39 6.28 -10.61
CA ALA A 623 -24.68 6.46 -12.02
C ALA A 623 -23.99 7.74 -12.52
N SER A 624 -23.33 7.65 -13.68
CA SER A 624 -22.90 8.84 -14.40
C SER A 624 -24.15 9.56 -14.91
N ASN A 625 -24.26 10.87 -14.64
CA ASN A 625 -25.31 11.71 -15.25
C ASN A 625 -25.18 11.75 -16.77
#